data_AF-A0A396HSU1-F1
#
_entry.id   AF-A0A396HSU1-F1
#
_cell.length_a   1.000
_cell.length_b   1.000
_cell.length_c   1.000
_cell.angle_alpha   90.00
_cell.angle_beta   90.00
_cell.angle_gamma   90.00
#
_symmetry.space_group_name_H-M   'P 1'
#
loop_
_entity.id
_entity.type
_entity.pdbx_description
1 polymer ?
#
loop_
_entity_poly.entity_id
_entity_poly.type
_entity_poly.pdbx_seq_one_letter_code
_entity_poly.pdbx_strand_id
1 'polypeptide(L)'
;MGNHLSCIVNNDAFCRTFQIYVLDFELGKWSLYHEMGPFDFPTACGHEIHILCVVFCFWINHQIILRVSLLKRRNTSVTSRETMHFSYNVKIKRLTKIDNIVVGDIKVWLHTNSLVSLPSTPL
;
A
#
# COMPACT_ATOMS: atom_id res chain seq x y z
N MET A 1 -16.92 -1.91 -7.07
CA MET A 1 -16.76 -0.77 -6.14
C MET A 1 -17.02 0.46 -6.99
N GLY A 2 -17.99 1.29 -6.61
CA GLY A 2 -18.25 2.54 -7.36
C GLY A 2 -17.05 3.49 -7.28
N ASN A 3 -17.17 4.64 -7.94
CA ASN A 3 -16.18 5.72 -7.83
C ASN A 3 -16.27 6.33 -6.42
N HIS A 4 -15.47 5.84 -5.48
CA HIS A 4 -15.37 6.38 -4.13
C HIS A 4 -13.96 6.95 -3.93
N LEU A 5 -13.88 8.13 -3.31
CA LEU A 5 -12.61 8.67 -2.85
C LEU A 5 -12.23 7.94 -1.56
N SER A 6 -11.02 7.40 -1.52
CA SER A 6 -10.48 6.72 -0.35
C SER A 6 -9.18 7.36 0.13
N CYS A 7 -8.92 7.23 1.43
CA CYS A 7 -7.71 7.70 2.08
C CYS A 7 -7.11 6.54 2.87
N ILE A 8 -5.78 6.42 2.84
CA ILE A 8 -5.04 5.45 3.63
C ILE A 8 -4.20 6.21 4.65
N VAL A 9 -4.38 5.87 5.91
CA VAL A 9 -3.72 6.52 7.05
C VAL A 9 -2.87 5.49 7.77
N ASN A 10 -1.64 5.89 8.12
CA ASN A 10 -0.72 5.07 8.90
C ASN A 10 -1.01 5.28 10.39
N ASN A 11 -1.11 4.21 11.16
CA ASN A 11 -1.44 4.28 12.57
C ASN A 11 -0.24 4.11 13.51
N ASP A 12 0.93 3.79 12.98
CA ASP A 12 2.16 3.71 13.76
C ASP A 12 3.33 4.44 13.09
N ALA A 13 4.35 4.76 13.89
CA ALA A 13 5.54 5.50 13.44
C ALA A 13 6.36 4.74 12.39
N PHE A 14 6.14 3.43 12.27
CA PHE A 14 6.86 2.56 11.33
C PHE A 14 6.01 2.18 10.11
N CYS A 15 4.82 2.78 9.97
CA CYS A 15 3.87 2.50 8.91
C CYS A 15 3.61 0.99 8.75
N ARG A 16 3.43 0.23 9.84
CA ARG A 16 3.15 -1.22 9.82
C ARG A 16 1.66 -1.52 9.89
N THR A 17 0.87 -0.59 10.41
CA THR A 17 -0.59 -0.67 10.48
C THR A 17 -1.22 0.45 9.67
N PHE A 18 -2.32 0.12 8.99
CA PHE A 18 -3.00 1.06 8.10
C PHE A 18 -4.50 0.99 8.30
N GLN A 19 -5.14 2.16 8.25
CA GLN A 19 -6.59 2.28 8.14
C GLN A 19 -6.96 2.89 6.80
N ILE A 20 -8.03 2.38 6.22
CA ILE A 20 -8.59 2.84 4.97
C ILE A 20 -9.92 3.48 5.28
N TYR A 21 -10.05 4.75 4.91
CA TYR A 21 -11.29 5.50 5.01
C TYR A 21 -11.87 5.72 3.63
N VAL A 22 -13.20 5.77 3.54
CA VAL A 22 -13.93 6.15 2.33
C VAL A 22 -14.77 7.38 2.60
N LEU A 23 -14.77 8.32 1.66
CA LEU A 23 -15.59 9.51 1.72
C LEU A 23 -16.98 9.21 1.15
N ASP A 24 -18.00 9.45 1.97
CA ASP A 24 -19.36 9.62 1.50
C ASP A 24 -19.53 11.08 1.08
N PHE A 25 -19.72 11.32 -0.22
CA PHE A 25 -19.87 12.68 -0.76
C PHE A 25 -21.21 13.32 -0.39
N GLU A 26 -22.28 12.53 -0.26
CA GLU A 26 -23.61 13.03 0.09
C GLU A 26 -23.63 13.50 1.55
N LEU A 27 -22.92 12.78 2.43
CA LEU A 27 -22.85 13.10 3.85
C LEU A 27 -21.64 13.97 4.22
N GLY A 28 -20.67 14.15 3.31
CA GLY A 28 -19.40 14.81 3.57
C GLY A 28 -18.58 14.15 4.68
N LYS A 29 -18.73 12.84 4.89
CA LYS A 29 -18.16 12.12 6.04
C LYS A 29 -17.18 11.03 5.60
N TRP A 30 -16.05 10.97 6.29
CA TRP A 30 -15.13 9.84 6.22
C TRP A 30 -15.61 8.72 7.13
N SER A 31 -15.70 7.51 6.60
CA SER A 31 -16.04 6.30 7.37
C SER A 31 -14.92 5.28 7.26
N LEU A 32 -14.66 4.55 8.34
CA LEU A 32 -13.65 3.48 8.34
C LEU A 32 -14.17 2.34 7.46
N TYR A 33 -13.43 2.04 6.41
CA TYR A 33 -13.74 0.97 5.47
C TYR A 33 -13.02 -0.32 5.83
N HIS A 34 -11.72 -0.23 6.13
CA HIS A 34 -10.89 -1.40 6.37
C HIS A 34 -9.73 -1.07 7.29
N GLU A 35 -9.36 -2.00 8.17
CA GLU A 35 -8.17 -1.91 9.00
C GLU A 35 -7.23 -3.07 8.69
N MET A 36 -5.95 -2.74 8.54
CA MET A 36 -4.87 -3.68 8.34
C MET A 36 -3.95 -3.68 9.55
N GLY A 37 -3.89 -4.83 10.22
CA GLY A 37 -2.94 -5.08 11.29
C GLY A 37 -1.50 -5.22 10.80
N PRO A 38 -0.54 -5.35 11.73
CA PRO A 38 0.86 -5.50 11.37
C PRO A 38 1.08 -6.78 10.56
N PHE A 39 2.02 -6.71 9.62
CA PHE A 39 2.42 -7.86 8.83
C PHE A 39 3.19 -8.88 9.69
N ASP A 40 2.71 -10.12 9.73
CA ASP A 40 3.42 -11.24 10.37
C ASP A 40 4.43 -11.87 9.39
N PHE A 41 5.49 -11.11 9.07
CA PHE A 41 6.59 -11.55 8.21
C PHE A 41 7.63 -12.51 8.81
N PRO A 42 7.96 -12.47 10.12
CA PRO A 42 9.03 -13.30 10.70
C PRO A 42 8.83 -14.80 10.44
N THR A 43 7.57 -15.24 10.45
CA THR A 43 7.16 -16.63 10.23
C THR A 43 7.32 -17.05 8.77
N ALA A 44 7.23 -16.12 7.81
CA ALA A 44 7.27 -16.41 6.37
C ALA A 44 8.65 -16.22 5.72
N CYS A 45 9.53 -15.41 6.30
CA CYS A 45 10.82 -15.03 5.69
C CYS A 45 12.05 -15.35 6.55
N GLY A 46 11.87 -15.93 7.74
CA GLY A 46 12.95 -16.33 8.65
C GLY A 46 13.27 -15.28 9.72
N HIS A 47 13.82 -15.74 10.84
CA HIS A 47 13.94 -15.02 12.13
C HIS A 47 14.84 -13.77 12.14
N GLU A 48 15.51 -13.39 11.05
CA GLU A 48 16.55 -12.34 11.03
C GLU A 48 16.17 -11.08 10.21
N ILE A 49 14.87 -10.86 10.01
CA ILE A 49 14.36 -9.77 9.17
C ILE A 49 13.58 -8.77 10.01
N HIS A 50 14.03 -7.51 10.00
CA HIS A 50 13.34 -6.40 10.66
C HIS A 50 12.66 -5.50 9.63
N ILE A 51 11.35 -5.25 9.79
CA ILE A 51 10.61 -4.30 8.95
C ILE A 51 10.96 -2.88 9.38
N LEU A 52 11.44 -2.08 8.43
CA LEU A 52 11.72 -0.66 8.65
C LEU A 52 10.47 0.20 8.38
N CYS A 53 9.85 -0.03 7.22
CA CYS A 53 8.62 0.65 6.85
C CYS A 53 7.85 -0.14 5.79
N VAL A 54 6.54 0.06 5.79
CA VAL A 54 5.68 -0.33 4.67
C VAL A 54 5.16 0.92 3.99
N VAL A 55 5.25 0.94 2.67
CA VAL A 55 4.84 2.05 1.82
C VAL A 55 3.69 1.58 0.95
N PHE A 56 2.59 2.32 0.97
CA PHE A 56 1.52 2.17 -0.01
C PHE A 56 1.99 2.64 -1.38
N CYS A 57 1.88 1.78 -2.39
CA CYS A 57 2.18 2.14 -3.77
C CYS A 57 0.92 2.59 -4.50
N PHE A 58 -0.04 1.68 -4.66
CA PHE A 58 -1.32 1.95 -5.32
C PHE A 58 -2.36 0.90 -4.95
N TRP A 59 -3.63 1.22 -5.22
CA TRP A 59 -4.78 0.33 -5.01
C TRP A 59 -5.53 0.15 -6.32
N ILE A 60 -5.68 -1.10 -6.76
CA ILE A 60 -6.51 -1.47 -7.90
C ILE A 60 -7.53 -2.54 -7.51
N ASN A 61 -8.82 -2.30 -7.79
CA ASN A 61 -9.92 -3.19 -7.44
C ASN A 61 -9.92 -3.55 -5.94
N HIS A 62 -9.59 -4.80 -5.59
CA HIS A 62 -9.53 -5.27 -4.21
C HIS A 62 -8.09 -5.49 -3.74
N GLN A 63 -7.09 -5.08 -4.52
CA GLN A 63 -5.68 -5.36 -4.29
C GLN A 63 -4.93 -4.06 -4.02
N ILE A 64 -4.26 -4.02 -2.87
CA ILE A 64 -3.35 -2.95 -2.49
C ILE A 64 -1.93 -3.43 -2.70
N ILE A 65 -1.17 -2.69 -3.50
CA ILE A 65 0.25 -2.97 -3.71
C ILE A 65 1.06 -2.20 -2.68
N LEU A 66 1.89 -2.95 -1.97
CA LEU A 66 2.69 -2.50 -0.85
C LEU A 66 4.14 -2.77 -1.15
N ARG A 67 4.99 -1.82 -0.75
CA ARG A 67 6.43 -1.97 -0.77
C ARG A 67 6.94 -1.99 0.66
N VAL A 68 7.64 -3.06 1.02
CA VAL A 68 8.15 -3.28 2.37
C VAL A 68 9.66 -3.13 2.33
N SER A 69 10.18 -2.20 3.12
CA SER A 69 11.62 -2.04 3.33
C SER A 69 12.04 -2.88 4.53
N LEU A 70 13.02 -3.74 4.31
CA LEU A 70 13.51 -4.70 5.29
C LEU A 70 14.97 -4.44 5.59
N LEU A 71 15.35 -4.61 6.84
CA LEU A 71 16.73 -4.71 7.28
C LEU A 71 17.04 -6.18 7.54
N LYS A 72 17.93 -6.74 6.74
CA LYS A 72 18.43 -8.09 6.94
C LYS A 72 19.76 -8.02 7.66
N ARG A 73 19.84 -8.66 8.82
CA ARG A 73 21.10 -8.79 9.55
C ARG A 73 21.81 -10.02 9.01
N ARG A 74 23.02 -9.87 8.45
CA ARG A 74 23.92 -11.00 8.24
C ARG A 74 24.91 -11.03 9.39
N ASN A 75 25.23 -12.24 9.88
CA ASN A 75 26.15 -12.45 10.99
C ASN A 75 27.38 -11.54 10.88
N THR A 76 27.58 -10.75 11.96
CA THR A 76 28.73 -9.91 12.34
C THR A 76 28.94 -8.49 11.78
N SER A 77 27.96 -7.81 11.17
CA SER A 77 27.79 -6.32 11.21
C SER A 77 27.07 -5.74 10.00
N VAL A 78 27.00 -6.50 8.89
CA VAL A 78 26.44 -5.97 7.64
C VAL A 78 24.92 -6.05 7.69
N THR A 79 24.28 -4.87 7.72
CA THR A 79 22.85 -4.74 7.53
C THR A 79 22.59 -4.37 6.08
N SER A 80 22.00 -5.29 5.31
CA SER A 80 21.57 -5.00 3.95
C SER A 80 20.11 -4.54 3.97
N ARG A 81 19.81 -3.48 3.22
CA ARG A 81 18.42 -3.07 2.96
C ARG A 81 17.90 -3.86 1.78
N GLU A 82 16.85 -4.63 2.00
CA GLU A 82 16.12 -5.33 0.95
C GLU A 82 14.74 -4.68 0.80
N THR A 83 14.21 -4.67 -0.41
CA THR A 83 12.87 -4.19 -0.70
C THR A 83 12.07 -5.32 -1.30
N MET A 84 10.89 -5.58 -0.74
CA MET A 84 9.96 -6.60 -1.22
C MET A 84 8.62 -5.95 -1.56
N HIS A 85 7.92 -6.52 -2.54
CA HIS A 85 6.60 -6.06 -2.94
C HIS A 85 5.56 -7.11 -2.57
N PHE A 86 4.40 -6.63 -2.15
CA PHE A 86 3.27 -7.47 -1.75
C PHE A 86 1.98 -6.95 -2.34
N SER A 87 1.08 -7.88 -2.63
CA SER A 87 -0.32 -7.61 -2.93
C SER A 87 -1.15 -7.99 -1.71
N TYR A 88 -1.90 -7.05 -1.16
CA TYR A 88 -2.85 -7.28 -0.09
C TYR A 88 -4.27 -7.22 -0.63
N ASN A 89 -5.00 -8.32 -0.52
CA ASN A 89 -6.40 -8.38 -0.92
C ASN A 89 -7.31 -7.96 0.26
N VAL A 90 -7.96 -6.81 0.14
CA VAL A 90 -8.81 -6.25 1.21
C VAL A 90 -10.06 -7.10 1.49
N LYS A 91 -10.58 -7.84 0.50
CA LYS A 91 -11.80 -8.66 0.66
C LYS A 91 -11.53 -9.91 1.49
N ILE A 92 -10.46 -10.63 1.18
CA ILE A 92 -10.12 -11.90 1.84
C ILE A 92 -9.04 -11.74 2.91
N LYS A 93 -8.58 -10.51 3.15
CA LYS A 93 -7.53 -10.15 4.12
C LYS A 93 -6.25 -10.97 3.95
N ARG A 94 -5.86 -11.23 2.71
CA ARG A 94 -4.72 -12.08 2.38
C ARG A 94 -3.59 -11.27 1.77
N LEU A 95 -2.40 -11.48 2.29
CA LEU A 95 -1.16 -10.97 1.72
C LEU A 95 -0.51 -12.00 0.81
N THR A 96 0.03 -11.57 -0.32
CA THR A 96 0.78 -12.42 -1.24
C THR A 96 2.05 -11.69 -1.68
N LYS A 97 3.20 -12.36 -1.59
CA LYS A 97 4.48 -11.83 -2.06
C LYS A 97 4.48 -11.76 -3.58
N ILE A 98 5.06 -10.69 -4.12
CA ILE A 98 5.30 -10.53 -5.56
C ILE A 98 6.78 -10.84 -5.80
N ASP A 99 7.06 -12.01 -6.38
CA ASP A 99 8.42 -12.57 -6.43
C ASP A 99 9.37 -11.91 -7.44
N ASN A 100 8.87 -11.07 -8.35
CA ASN A 100 9.73 -10.26 -9.23
C ASN A 100 8.98 -9.08 -9.85
N ILE A 101 9.34 -7.85 -9.46
CA ILE A 101 9.09 -6.65 -10.26
C ILE A 101 10.41 -6.35 -10.98
N VAL A 102 10.51 -6.78 -12.24
CA VAL A 102 11.77 -6.79 -13.02
C VAL A 102 12.23 -5.37 -13.40
N VAL A 103 11.34 -4.38 -13.34
CA VAL A 103 11.63 -3.01 -13.77
C VAL A 103 10.99 -1.98 -12.83
N GLY A 104 11.82 -1.01 -12.43
CA GLY A 104 11.41 0.29 -11.89
C GLY A 104 11.34 0.35 -10.36
N ASP A 105 11.97 1.38 -9.81
CA ASP A 105 11.61 1.94 -8.50
C ASP A 105 10.25 2.66 -8.66
N ILE A 106 9.21 1.87 -8.93
CA ILE A 106 7.92 2.35 -9.41
C ILE A 106 7.17 2.98 -8.23
N LYS A 107 7.41 4.28 -7.99
CA LYS A 107 6.46 5.18 -7.32
C LYS A 107 5.35 5.55 -8.30
N VAL A 108 4.55 4.59 -8.75
CA VAL A 108 3.39 4.91 -9.60
C VAL A 108 2.22 5.26 -8.70
N TRP A 109 2.03 6.56 -8.56
CA TRP A 109 0.82 7.18 -8.08
C TRP A 109 -0.29 6.87 -9.08
N LEU A 110 -1.43 6.38 -8.61
CA LEU A 110 -2.60 6.20 -9.45
C LEU A 110 -3.14 7.59 -9.81
N HIS A 111 -2.61 8.17 -10.89
CA HIS A 111 -3.24 9.32 -11.52
C HIS A 111 -4.50 8.82 -12.22
N THR A 112 -5.67 9.17 -11.68
CA THR A 112 -6.88 9.24 -12.46
C THR A 112 -6.73 10.36 -13.49
N ASN A 113 -6.13 10.07 -14.64
CA ASN A 113 -6.33 10.87 -15.85
C ASN A 113 -7.74 10.61 -16.39
N SER A 114 -8.75 11.06 -15.66
CA SER A 114 -9.96 11.49 -16.34
C SER A 114 -9.58 12.78 -17.06
N LEU A 115 -9.45 12.73 -18.38
CA LEU A 115 -9.49 13.93 -19.21
C LEU A 115 -10.82 14.62 -18.90
N VAL A 116 -10.78 15.61 -18.01
CA VAL A 116 -11.91 16.52 -17.84
C VAL A 116 -11.93 17.34 -19.11
N SER A 117 -12.84 17.02 -20.03
CA SER A 117 -13.17 17.93 -21.11
C SER A 117 -13.86 19.14 -20.46
N LEU A 118 -13.13 20.24 -20.31
CA LEU A 118 -13.76 21.52 -20.08
C LEU A 118 -14.67 21.79 -21.29
N PRO A 119 -15.92 22.23 -21.10
CA PRO A 119 -16.76 22.61 -22.23
C PRO A 119 -16.03 23.71 -22.98
N SER A 120 -15.74 23.47 -24.25
CA SER A 120 -15.20 24.49 -25.14
C SER A 120 -16.14 25.70 -25.07
N THR A 121 -15.63 26.85 -24.66
CA THR A 121 -16.35 28.11 -24.83
C THR A 121 -16.66 28.26 -26.32
N PRO A 122 -17.93 28.44 -26.72
CA PRO A 122 -18.23 28.74 -28.11
C PRO A 122 -17.65 30.12 -28.43
N LEU A 123 -16.90 30.20 -29.54
CA LEU A 123 -16.64 31.43 -30.28
C LEU A 123 -17.53 31.42 -31.51
#